data_AF-A3SLL2-F1
#
_entry.id   AF-A3SLL2-F1
#
_cell.length_a   1.000
_cell.length_b   1.000
_cell.length_c   1.000
_cell.angle_alpha   90.00
_cell.angle_beta   90.00
_cell.angle_gamma   90.00
#
_symmetry.space_group_name_H-M   'P 1'
#
loop_
_entity.id
_entity.type
_entity.pdbx_description
1 polymer ?
#
loop_
_entity_poly.entity_id
_entity_poly.type
_entity_poly.pdbx_seq_one_letter_code
_entity_poly.pdbx_strand_id
1 'polypeptide(L)'
;MRPSRIQLIKEAAEGLAVDPKGVEVSKQSESYAAYQAWVTWSMFQALSALWPDTMISEIEAGLSEAEPVSRRAFEAARLKGPKLR
;
A
#
# COMPACT_ATOMS: atom_id res chain seq x y z
N MET A 1 -18.20 -6.62 -16.06
CA MET A 1 -17.07 -5.89 -16.66
C MET A 1 -15.84 -6.18 -15.79
N ARG A 2 -14.68 -6.53 -16.37
CA ARG A 2 -13.46 -6.75 -15.57
C ARG A 2 -12.95 -5.39 -15.04
N PRO A 3 -12.53 -5.26 -13.77
CA PRO A 3 -11.95 -4.02 -13.25
C PRO A 3 -10.73 -3.59 -14.06
N SER A 4 -10.47 -2.28 -14.14
CA SER A 4 -9.23 -1.77 -14.75
C SER A 4 -8.02 -2.20 -13.91
N ARG A 5 -6.83 -2.25 -14.52
CA ARG A 5 -5.58 -2.55 -13.77
C ARG A 5 -5.35 -1.55 -12.63
N ILE A 6 -5.61 -0.26 -12.88
CA ILE A 6 -5.54 0.80 -11.88
C ILE A 6 -6.44 0.48 -10.67
N GLN A 7 -7.69 0.04 -10.92
CA GLN A 7 -8.62 -0.32 -9.86
C GLN A 7 -8.12 -1.54 -9.06
N LEU A 8 -7.56 -2.55 -9.72
CA LEU A 8 -7.00 -3.73 -9.03
C LEU A 8 -5.76 -3.37 -8.19
N ILE A 9 -4.91 -2.49 -8.69
CA ILE A 9 -3.73 -2.00 -7.97
C ILE A 9 -4.16 -1.22 -6.73
N LYS A 10 -5.16 -0.35 -6.87
CA LYS A 10 -5.75 0.39 -5.76
C LYS A 10 -6.30 -0.57 -4.69
N GLU A 11 -7.18 -1.48 -5.07
CA GLU A 11 -7.79 -2.45 -4.14
C GLU A 11 -6.75 -3.31 -3.43
N ALA A 12 -5.70 -3.73 -4.14
CA ALA A 12 -4.60 -4.48 -3.56
C ALA A 12 -3.79 -3.64 -2.55
N ALA A 13 -3.51 -2.37 -2.86
CA ALA A 13 -2.80 -1.48 -1.95
C ALA A 13 -3.64 -1.13 -0.70
N GLU A 14 -4.94 -0.90 -0.86
CA GLU A 14 -5.89 -0.72 0.24
C GLU A 14 -5.98 -1.97 1.12
N GLY A 15 -6.03 -3.16 0.50
CA GLY A 15 -6.01 -4.44 1.19
C GLY A 15 -4.71 -4.65 1.98
N LEU A 16 -3.56 -4.34 1.37
CA LEU A 16 -2.26 -4.43 2.03
C LEU A 16 -2.18 -3.50 3.24
N ALA A 17 -2.83 -2.33 3.20
CA ALA A 17 -2.81 -1.37 4.30
C ALA A 17 -3.52 -1.85 5.58
N VAL A 18 -4.47 -2.77 5.45
CA VAL A 18 -5.18 -3.38 6.58
C VAL A 18 -4.74 -4.81 6.85
N ASP A 19 -3.93 -5.40 5.97
CA ASP A 19 -3.31 -6.70 6.16
C ASP A 19 -2.37 -6.70 7.38
N PRO A 20 -2.30 -7.79 8.18
CA PRO A 20 -1.39 -7.87 9.32
C PRO A 20 0.06 -7.49 9.01
N LYS A 21 0.56 -7.83 7.81
CA LYS A 21 1.93 -7.49 7.41
C LYS A 21 2.07 -5.99 7.13
N GLY A 22 1.13 -5.39 6.41
CA GLY A 22 1.14 -3.94 6.18
C GLY A 22 1.01 -3.15 7.48
N VAL A 23 0.17 -3.62 8.41
CA VAL A 23 0.06 -3.05 9.76
C VAL A 23 1.38 -3.16 10.53
N GLU A 24 2.08 -4.30 10.47
CA GLU A 24 3.39 -4.45 11.11
C GLU A 24 4.42 -3.47 10.53
N VAL A 25 4.54 -3.40 9.21
CA VAL A 25 5.49 -2.51 8.53
C VAL A 25 5.17 -1.04 8.81
N SER A 26 3.89 -0.67 8.85
CA SER A 26 3.46 0.70 9.17
C SER A 26 3.91 1.15 10.57
N LYS A 27 3.95 0.24 11.57
CA LYS A 27 4.42 0.54 12.93
C LYS A 27 5.93 0.73 13.00
N GLN A 28 6.67 0.04 12.14
CA GLN A 28 8.14 0.08 12.07
C GLN A 28 8.66 1.19 11.15
N SER A 29 7.81 1.72 10.27
CA SER A 29 8.16 2.77 9.32
C SER A 29 8.27 4.13 10.01
N GLU A 30 9.38 4.82 9.77
CA GLU A 30 9.67 6.13 10.37
C GLU A 30 8.66 7.21 9.94
N SER A 31 8.19 7.12 8.69
CA SER A 31 7.24 8.05 8.08
C SER A 31 6.28 7.33 7.14
N TYR A 32 5.19 8.03 6.76
CA TYR A 32 4.29 7.51 5.73
C TYR A 32 4.99 7.34 4.39
N ALA A 33 5.96 8.20 4.04
CA ALA A 33 6.73 8.08 2.81
C ALA A 33 7.57 6.79 2.77
N ALA A 34 8.17 6.40 3.90
CA ALA A 34 8.90 5.13 4.01
C ALA A 34 7.97 3.92 3.86
N TYR A 35 6.80 3.98 4.50
CA TYR A 35 5.76 2.97 4.34
C TYR A 35 5.26 2.87 2.90
N GLN A 36 4.99 4.02 2.27
CA GLN A 36 4.53 4.11 0.89
C GLN A 36 5.57 3.53 -0.08
N ALA A 37 6.87 3.80 0.12
CA ALA A 37 7.92 3.19 -0.69
C ALA A 37 7.92 1.66 -0.61
N TRP A 38 7.68 1.10 0.59
CA TRP A 38 7.53 -0.35 0.77
C TRP A 38 6.29 -0.90 0.07
N VAL A 39 5.13 -0.22 0.17
CA VAL A 39 3.90 -0.60 -0.54
C VAL A 39 4.15 -0.59 -2.06
N THR A 40 4.75 0.48 -2.59
CA THR A 40 5.09 0.59 -4.01
C THR A 40 5.98 -0.55 -4.47
N TRP A 41 7.02 -0.88 -3.71
CA TRP A 41 7.91 -1.99 -4.05
C TRP A 41 7.21 -3.35 -4.00
N SER A 42 6.37 -3.57 -2.99
CA SER A 42 5.60 -4.81 -2.84
C SER A 42 4.62 -4.99 -4.00
N MET A 43 3.94 -3.92 -4.41
CA MET A 43 3.07 -3.93 -5.58
C MET A 43 3.85 -4.18 -6.86
N PHE A 44 4.97 -3.50 -7.07
CA PHE A 44 5.82 -3.72 -8.24
C PHE A 44 6.27 -5.19 -8.37
N GLN A 45 6.70 -5.81 -7.27
CA GLN A 45 7.11 -7.23 -7.25
C GLN A 45 5.95 -8.19 -7.53
N ALA A 46 4.76 -7.93 -6.97
CA ALA A 46 3.59 -8.75 -7.24
C ALA A 46 3.14 -8.63 -8.71
N LEU A 47 3.16 -7.41 -9.24
CA LEU A 47 2.73 -7.12 -10.61
C LEU A 47 3.74 -7.62 -11.64
N SER A 48 5.05 -7.54 -11.38
CA SER A 48 6.05 -8.10 -12.31
C SER A 48 5.92 -9.61 -12.47
N ALA A 49 5.40 -10.32 -11.46
CA ALA A 49 5.10 -11.75 -11.55
C ALA A 49 3.76 -12.06 -12.24
N LEU A 50 2.72 -11.24 -12.02
CA LEU A 50 1.35 -11.53 -12.48
C LEU A 50 1.00 -10.84 -13.80
N TRP A 51 1.41 -9.58 -13.98
CA TRP A 51 1.15 -8.70 -15.12
C TRP A 51 2.44 -7.96 -15.51
N PRO A 52 3.43 -8.64 -16.12
CA PRO A 52 4.74 -8.07 -16.43
C PRO A 52 4.70 -6.88 -17.40
N ASP A 53 3.58 -6.67 -18.09
CA ASP A 53 3.32 -5.55 -18.99
C ASP A 53 2.64 -4.35 -18.30
N THR A 54 2.45 -4.40 -16.97
CA THR A 54 1.92 -3.26 -16.21
C THR A 54 2.84 -2.05 -16.35
N MET A 55 2.29 -0.93 -16.77
CA MET A 55 3.05 0.30 -16.89
C MET A 55 3.26 0.94 -15.51
N ILE A 56 4.43 1.57 -15.31
CA ILE A 56 4.73 2.32 -14.07
C ILE A 56 3.63 3.36 -13.79
N SER A 57 3.12 4.02 -14.83
CA SER A 57 2.03 5.01 -14.70
C SER A 57 0.72 4.41 -14.17
N GLU A 58 0.42 3.14 -14.44
CA GLU A 58 -0.76 2.47 -13.89
C GLU A 58 -0.57 2.16 -12.39
N ILE A 59 0.66 1.83 -12.00
CA ILE A 59 1.04 1.62 -10.60
C ILE A 59 0.91 2.93 -9.83
N GLU A 60 1.49 4.01 -10.35
CA GLU A 60 1.40 5.34 -9.74
C GLU A 60 -0.05 5.80 -9.60
N ALA A 61 -0.88 5.63 -10.64
CA ALA A 61 -2.29 6.00 -10.58
C ALA A 61 -3.05 5.21 -9.51
N GLY A 62 -2.90 3.88 -9.47
CA GLY A 62 -3.60 3.04 -8.49
C GLY A 62 -3.16 3.34 -7.05
N LEU A 63 -1.86 3.55 -6.82
CA LEU A 63 -1.33 3.90 -5.51
C LEU A 63 -1.75 5.30 -5.06
N SER A 64 -1.84 6.26 -5.98
CA SER A 64 -2.35 7.61 -5.71
C SER A 64 -3.81 7.56 -5.26
N GLU A 65 -4.65 6.78 -5.94
CA GLU A 65 -6.05 6.59 -5.53
C GLU A 65 -6.18 5.88 -4.17
N ALA A 66 -5.28 4.95 -3.86
CA ALA A 66 -5.26 4.23 -2.59
C ALA A 66 -4.67 5.05 -1.42
N GLU A 67 -4.04 6.19 -1.68
CA GLU A 67 -3.31 6.97 -0.68
C GLU A 67 -4.18 7.36 0.52
N PRO A 68 -5.42 7.89 0.36
CA PRO A 68 -6.22 8.33 1.51
C PRO A 68 -6.54 7.20 2.48
N VAL A 69 -6.81 5.99 1.98
CA VAL A 69 -7.09 4.80 2.80
C VAL A 69 -5.81 4.30 3.46
N SER A 70 -4.74 4.19 2.68
CA SER A 70 -3.43 3.71 3.15
C SER A 70 -2.86 4.60 4.26
N ARG A 71 -2.99 5.93 4.11
CA ARG A 71 -2.56 6.92 5.11
C ARG A 71 -3.36 6.81 6.41
N ARG A 72 -4.69 6.69 6.32
CA ARG A 72 -5.55 6.50 7.51
C ARG A 72 -5.20 5.21 8.24
N ALA A 73 -4.98 4.11 7.51
CA ALA A 73 -4.57 2.84 8.10
C ALA A 73 -3.21 2.93 8.79
N PHE A 74 -2.23 3.58 8.14
CA PHE A 74 -0.91 3.86 8.71
C PHE A 74 -0.99 4.65 10.02
N GLU A 75 -1.74 5.74 10.05
CA GLU A 75 -1.92 6.58 11.24
C GLU A 75 -2.61 5.80 12.37
N ALA A 76 -3.67 5.04 12.05
CA ALA A 76 -4.38 4.21 13.01
C ALA A 76 -3.49 3.10 13.61
N ALA A 77 -2.63 2.49 12.80
CA ALA A 77 -1.70 1.46 13.25
C ALA A 77 -0.64 2.02 14.20
N ARG A 78 -0.14 3.24 13.95
CA ARG A 78 0.83 3.91 14.82
C ARG A 78 0.23 4.42 16.13
N LEU A 79 -1.01 4.90 16.12
CA LEU A 79 -1.71 5.32 17.35
C LEU A 79 -2.01 4.16 18.30
N LYS A 80 -2.07 2.92 17.78
CA LYS A 80 -2.25 1.68 18.56
C LYS A 80 -0.93 1.01 18.92
N GLY A 81 0.22 1.62 18.61
CA GLY A 81 1.54 1.20 19.10
C GLY A 81 1.66 1.37 20.62
N PRO A 82 2.58 0.65 21.29
CA PRO A 82 2.67 0.69 22.75
C PRO A 82 2.90 2.13 23.21
N LYS A 83 1.98 2.63 24.05
CA LYS A 83 2.24 3.81 24.87
C LYS A 83 3.43 3.43 25.76
N LEU A 84 4.63 3.84 25.38
CA LEU A 84 5.75 3.92 26.31
C LEU A 84 5.30 4.92 27.39
N ARG A 85 4.83 4.38 28.52
CA ARG A 85 4.72 5.07 29.80
C ARG A 85 6.03 4.87 30.54
#